data_AF-A0A1I1J2X9-F1
#
_entry.id   AF-A0A1I1J2X9-F1
#
_cell.length_a   1.000
_cell.length_b   1.000
_cell.length_c   1.000
_cell.angle_alpha   90.00
_cell.angle_beta   90.00
_cell.angle_gamma   90.00
#
_symmetry.space_group_name_H-M   'P 1'
#
loop_
_entity.id
_entity.type
_entity.pdbx_description
1 polymer ?
#
loop_
_entity_poly.entity_id
_entity_poly.type
_entity_poly.pdbx_seq_one_letter_code
_entity_poly.pdbx_strand_id
1 'polypeptide(L)'
;MKIYEVPDGRRYWVVRAEGGRYYDHFVKNDLMALGHLNDLGVAVEDCELFAPEEGWLKDTVSKKRQENKSSKRAESASFNQIKKFIFSIKEGDWVITVGEWSLSVGIVIGEAYIENRGLVVYYDVEKDKKVEMGSSLRRKVKWGPRISRSMVPFGLSSSLRANQTVFNIDKHWEAIYHSLYPAFIKDDDLYLSLKIRQEKGIDNYSVVQILAFLNEIEVIAKEIDGKLVENRFEAVFREYANNGLLTLTTKAQFYSPGDVWNKFPSLKRVKMRYLLVGYAMLFGNDQIGMDGVLDLETRHRLWSIFLERIEEKDIKQVVSNLELSKPVYDTSTLEYKDKRQEL
;
A
#
# COMPACT_ATOMS: atom_id res chain seq x y z
N MET A 1 -20.67 4.44 1.96
CA MET A 1 -19.34 3.81 1.95
C MET A 1 -18.39 4.66 1.11
N LYS A 2 -17.26 5.10 1.69
CA LYS A 2 -16.19 5.76 0.94
C LYS A 2 -15.08 4.74 0.72
N ILE A 3 -14.91 4.31 -0.53
CA ILE A 3 -13.77 3.46 -0.91
C ILE A 3 -12.67 4.36 -1.45
N TYR A 4 -11.44 3.97 -1.20
CA TYR A 4 -10.31 4.70 -1.75
C TYR A 4 -10.13 4.37 -3.24
N GLU A 5 -9.94 5.41 -4.05
CA GLU A 5 -9.67 5.29 -5.48
C GLU A 5 -8.21 5.70 -5.73
N VAL A 6 -7.46 4.78 -6.34
CA VAL A 6 -6.05 4.98 -6.63
C VAL A 6 -5.92 6.06 -7.70
N PRO A 7 -5.25 7.19 -7.40
CA PRO A 7 -5.13 8.27 -8.36
C PRO A 7 -4.21 7.88 -9.52
N ASP A 8 -4.56 8.38 -10.70
CA ASP A 8 -3.75 8.21 -11.90
C ASP A 8 -2.41 8.93 -11.78
N GLY A 9 -1.36 8.30 -12.30
CA GLY A 9 -0.03 8.89 -12.41
C GLY A 9 0.76 8.99 -11.10
N ARG A 10 0.21 8.60 -9.93
CA ARG A 10 0.96 8.56 -8.68
C ARG A 10 2.15 7.59 -8.79
N ARG A 11 3.33 8.05 -8.36
CA ARG A 11 4.55 7.25 -8.32
C ARG A 11 4.82 6.81 -6.87
N TYR A 12 5.54 5.70 -6.75
CA TYR A 12 5.90 5.10 -5.48
C TYR A 12 7.41 5.00 -5.35
N TRP A 13 7.95 5.55 -4.28
CA TRP A 13 9.38 5.63 -4.06
C TRP A 13 9.77 5.01 -2.73
N VAL A 14 11.01 4.53 -2.67
CA VAL A 14 11.67 4.19 -1.43
C VAL A 14 12.78 5.20 -1.21
N VAL A 15 12.80 5.81 -0.02
CA VAL A 15 13.90 6.66 0.44
C VAL A 15 14.37 6.13 1.79
N ARG A 16 15.56 5.53 1.82
CA ARG A 16 16.12 4.94 3.03
C ARG A 16 16.78 5.99 3.91
N ALA A 17 16.50 5.90 5.19
CA ALA A 17 17.15 6.70 6.21
C ALA A 17 18.48 6.08 6.66
N GLU A 18 19.46 5.97 5.75
CA GLU A 18 20.80 5.35 5.98
C GLU A 18 20.74 3.99 6.71
N GLY A 19 20.24 2.96 6.04
CA GLY A 19 20.07 1.63 6.65
C GLY A 19 19.02 1.58 7.76
N GLY A 20 18.22 2.64 7.93
CA GLY A 20 17.20 2.77 8.96
C GLY A 20 17.64 3.57 10.18
N ARG A 21 18.90 3.99 10.25
CA ARG A 21 19.47 4.79 11.36
C ARG A 21 18.68 6.07 11.63
N TYR A 22 18.26 6.78 10.58
CA TYR A 22 17.54 8.05 10.70
C TYR A 22 16.03 7.93 10.49
N TYR A 23 15.48 6.72 10.66
CA TYR A 23 14.06 6.47 10.46
C TYR A 23 13.19 7.40 11.32
N ASP A 24 13.53 7.55 12.60
CA ASP A 24 12.78 8.42 13.51
C ASP A 24 12.97 9.90 13.17
N HIS A 25 14.12 10.31 12.64
CA HIS A 25 14.31 11.68 12.16
C HIS A 25 13.32 12.00 11.05
N PHE A 26 13.12 11.06 10.13
CA PHE A 26 12.16 11.25 9.04
C PHE A 26 10.74 11.34 9.58
N VAL A 27 10.32 10.33 10.35
CA VAL A 27 8.94 10.18 10.79
C VAL A 27 8.53 11.25 11.80
N LYS A 28 9.39 11.60 12.77
CA LYS A 28 9.05 12.58 13.82
C LYS A 28 9.10 14.04 13.34
N ASN A 29 9.79 14.32 12.23
CA ASN A 29 9.97 15.68 11.71
C ASN A 29 9.31 15.89 10.34
N ASP A 30 8.45 14.96 9.90
CA ASP A 30 7.69 15.08 8.65
C ASP A 30 8.55 15.44 7.43
N LEU A 31 9.66 14.70 7.28
CA LEU A 31 10.60 14.89 6.19
C LEU A 31 11.24 13.59 5.74
N MET A 32 11.93 13.66 4.61
CA MET A 32 12.92 12.70 4.19
C MET A 32 14.18 13.43 3.74
N ALA A 33 15.33 12.80 3.86
CA ALA A 33 16.62 13.40 3.53
C ALA A 33 17.52 12.46 2.72
N LEU A 34 18.51 13.04 2.04
CA LEU A 34 19.51 12.32 1.27
C LEU A 34 20.92 12.85 1.59
N GLY A 35 21.79 11.99 2.13
CA GLY A 35 23.16 12.35 2.53
C GLY A 35 24.18 12.46 1.39
N HIS A 36 23.85 12.02 0.16
CA HIS A 36 24.84 11.90 -0.92
C HIS A 36 25.55 13.21 -1.30
N LEU A 37 24.90 14.38 -1.16
CA LEU A 37 25.58 15.66 -1.38
C LEU A 37 26.60 15.97 -0.27
N ASN A 38 26.25 15.66 0.97
CA ASN A 38 27.13 15.81 2.13
C ASN A 38 28.33 14.86 2.03
N ASP A 39 28.12 13.60 1.64
CA ASP A 39 29.18 12.60 1.44
C ASP A 39 30.19 13.00 0.36
N LEU A 40 29.74 13.75 -0.65
CA LEU A 40 30.59 14.30 -1.70
C LEU A 40 31.32 15.59 -1.28
N GLY A 41 30.99 16.16 -0.11
CA GLY A 41 31.51 17.45 0.34
C GLY A 41 31.03 18.62 -0.54
N VAL A 42 29.84 18.51 -1.12
CA VAL A 42 29.21 19.61 -1.87
C VAL A 42 28.55 20.56 -0.86
N ALA A 43 29.12 21.74 -0.70
CA ALA A 43 28.54 22.80 0.10
C ALA A 43 27.52 23.59 -0.73
N VAL A 44 26.29 23.66 -0.23
CA VAL A 44 25.21 24.49 -0.78
C VAL A 44 24.62 25.26 0.37
N GLU A 45 24.36 26.55 0.19
CA GLU A 45 23.70 27.40 1.19
C GLU A 45 22.25 26.94 1.43
N ASP A 46 21.71 27.28 2.60
CA ASP A 46 20.31 26.98 2.94
C ASP A 46 19.37 27.65 1.93
N CYS A 47 18.41 26.87 1.42
CA CYS A 47 17.44 27.38 0.46
C CYS A 47 16.12 26.60 0.57
N GLU A 48 15.00 27.31 0.42
CA GLU A 48 13.66 26.71 0.50
C GLU A 48 13.27 25.90 -0.75
N LEU A 49 13.97 26.12 -1.86
CA LEU A 49 13.84 25.38 -3.11
C LEU A 49 15.22 25.11 -3.70
N PHE A 50 15.56 23.84 -3.78
CA PHE A 50 16.79 23.34 -4.40
C PHE A 50 16.46 22.65 -5.72
N ALA A 51 16.51 23.42 -6.80
CA ALA A 51 16.27 22.97 -8.16
C ALA A 51 17.43 23.40 -9.08
N PRO A 52 18.64 22.83 -8.92
CA PRO A 52 19.77 23.19 -9.77
C PRO A 52 19.53 22.74 -11.22
N GLU A 53 20.30 23.29 -12.16
CA GLU A 53 20.37 22.72 -13.51
C GLU A 53 20.99 21.31 -13.47
N GLU A 54 20.46 20.38 -14.28
CA GLU A 54 20.97 19.02 -14.32
C GLU A 54 22.45 18.97 -14.75
N GLY A 55 22.86 19.84 -15.66
CA GLY A 55 24.26 19.98 -16.10
C GLY A 55 25.17 20.35 -14.94
N TRP A 56 24.80 21.38 -14.17
CA TRP A 56 25.54 21.78 -12.96
C TRP A 56 25.65 20.63 -11.96
N LEU A 57 24.56 19.89 -11.72
CA LEU A 57 24.57 18.78 -10.78
C LEU A 57 25.53 17.68 -11.24
N LYS A 58 25.50 17.34 -12.52
CA LYS A 58 26.37 16.33 -13.11
C LYS A 58 27.83 16.72 -12.99
N ASP A 59 28.17 17.95 -13.36
CA ASP A 59 29.53 18.46 -13.32
C ASP A 59 30.06 18.53 -11.88
N THR A 60 29.22 18.96 -10.93
CA THR A 60 29.55 19.03 -9.50
C THR A 60 29.85 17.66 -8.92
N VAL A 61 29.00 16.66 -9.18
CA VAL A 61 29.22 15.27 -8.70
C VAL A 61 30.47 14.68 -9.34
N SER A 62 30.67 14.86 -10.64
CA SER A 62 31.87 14.37 -11.34
C SER A 62 33.16 14.99 -10.81
N LYS A 63 33.18 16.30 -10.54
CA LYS A 63 34.34 17.01 -9.99
C LYS A 63 34.69 16.51 -8.58
N LYS A 64 33.73 16.45 -7.66
CA LYS A 64 33.95 15.95 -6.29
C LYS A 64 34.42 14.51 -6.24
N ARG A 65 33.96 13.69 -7.18
CA ARG A 65 34.42 12.32 -7.31
C ARG A 65 35.89 12.22 -7.77
N GLN A 66 36.35 13.08 -8.68
CA GLN A 66 37.78 13.14 -9.05
C GLN A 66 38.66 13.51 -7.84
N GLU A 67 38.21 14.47 -7.04
CA GLU A 67 38.88 14.88 -5.80
C GLU A 67 38.95 13.72 -4.78
N ASN A 68 37.86 12.96 -4.61
CA ASN A 68 37.75 11.87 -3.62
C ASN A 68 38.27 10.50 -4.11
N LYS A 69 38.82 10.40 -5.34
CA LYS A 69 39.32 9.16 -5.96
C LYS A 69 38.35 7.97 -5.93
N SER A 70 37.05 8.21 -5.95
CA SER A 70 36.04 7.13 -5.88
C SER A 70 35.76 6.48 -7.25
N SER A 71 35.16 5.28 -7.26
CA SER A 71 34.90 4.54 -8.50
C SER A 71 33.82 5.20 -9.39
N LYS A 72 33.94 5.07 -10.72
CA LYS A 72 32.92 5.54 -11.70
C LYS A 72 31.52 4.97 -11.41
N ARG A 73 31.45 3.75 -10.86
CA ARG A 73 30.18 3.10 -10.53
C ARG A 73 29.48 3.76 -9.34
N ALA A 74 30.24 4.15 -8.32
CA ALA A 74 29.71 4.86 -7.15
C ALA A 74 29.26 6.29 -7.52
N GLU A 75 29.96 6.95 -8.45
CA GLU A 75 29.60 8.24 -9.04
C GLU A 75 28.21 8.18 -9.68
N SER A 76 28.03 7.31 -10.67
CA SER A 76 26.75 7.18 -11.38
C SER A 76 25.61 6.78 -10.45
N ALA A 77 25.89 5.94 -9.43
CA ALA A 77 24.90 5.57 -8.45
C ALA A 77 24.46 6.75 -7.57
N SER A 78 25.40 7.60 -7.13
CA SER A 78 25.11 8.77 -6.30
C SER A 78 24.40 9.85 -7.11
N PHE A 79 24.92 10.18 -8.29
CA PHE A 79 24.28 11.14 -9.21
C PHE A 79 22.83 10.74 -9.52
N ASN A 80 22.59 9.47 -9.88
CA ASN A 80 21.24 9.01 -10.20
C ASN A 80 20.28 9.08 -9.01
N GLN A 81 20.78 8.89 -7.78
CA GLN A 81 19.95 8.99 -6.58
C GLN A 81 19.61 10.45 -6.25
N ILE A 82 20.59 11.35 -6.34
CA ILE A 82 20.38 12.78 -6.15
C ILE A 82 19.42 13.32 -7.23
N LYS A 83 19.65 12.97 -8.50
CA LYS A 83 18.78 13.32 -9.63
C LYS A 83 17.34 12.86 -9.40
N LYS A 84 17.13 11.60 -8.98
CA LYS A 84 15.80 11.08 -8.67
C LYS A 84 15.14 11.85 -7.54
N PHE A 85 15.87 12.07 -6.45
CA PHE A 85 15.37 12.77 -5.27
C PHE A 85 14.95 14.21 -5.59
N ILE A 86 15.73 14.93 -6.39
CA ILE A 86 15.46 16.33 -6.75
C ILE A 86 14.37 16.43 -7.83
N PHE A 87 14.51 15.71 -8.95
CA PHE A 87 13.70 15.99 -10.14
C PHE A 87 12.59 14.97 -10.42
N SER A 88 12.69 13.75 -9.87
CA SER A 88 11.74 12.67 -10.20
C SER A 88 10.66 12.47 -9.16
N ILE A 89 10.98 12.63 -7.88
CA ILE A 89 9.99 12.59 -6.80
C ILE A 89 9.23 13.92 -6.80
N LYS A 90 7.90 13.86 -6.80
CA LYS A 90 7.03 15.04 -6.85
C LYS A 90 6.05 15.07 -5.69
N GLU A 91 5.46 16.23 -5.44
CA GLU A 91 4.30 16.31 -4.54
C GLU A 91 3.18 15.37 -4.97
N GLY A 92 2.56 14.70 -4.01
CA GLY A 92 1.51 13.70 -4.26
C GLY A 92 2.03 12.28 -4.52
N ASP A 93 3.34 12.11 -4.73
CA ASP A 93 3.95 10.78 -4.73
C ASP A 93 3.95 10.18 -3.32
N TRP A 94 3.91 8.85 -3.26
CA TRP A 94 4.12 8.13 -2.01
C TRP A 94 5.58 7.74 -1.85
N VAL A 95 6.05 7.85 -0.62
CA VAL A 95 7.39 7.42 -0.23
C VAL A 95 7.32 6.42 0.91
N ILE A 96 8.15 5.39 0.83
CA ILE A 96 8.35 4.41 1.88
C ILE A 96 9.74 4.60 2.47
N THR A 97 9.79 4.76 3.79
CA THR A 97 11.05 4.63 4.54
C THR A 97 11.04 3.36 5.37
N VAL A 98 12.20 2.73 5.45
CA VAL A 98 12.38 1.42 6.08
C VAL A 98 13.24 1.58 7.32
N GLY A 99 12.67 1.25 8.47
CA GLY A 99 13.37 1.11 9.74
C GLY A 99 13.71 -0.34 10.04
N GLU A 100 14.24 -0.56 11.25
CA GLU A 100 14.64 -1.88 11.73
C GLU A 100 13.46 -2.84 11.86
N TRP A 101 12.38 -2.40 12.50
CA TRP A 101 11.21 -3.25 12.84
C TRP A 101 9.99 -3.00 11.96
N SER A 102 9.96 -1.86 11.26
CA SER A 102 8.78 -1.38 10.55
C SER A 102 9.16 -0.57 9.33
N LEU A 103 8.19 -0.40 8.44
CA LEU A 103 8.22 0.64 7.43
C LEU A 103 7.16 1.69 7.71
N SER A 104 7.37 2.90 7.21
CA SER A 104 6.34 3.94 7.17
C SER A 104 6.08 4.32 5.73
N VAL A 105 4.80 4.52 5.42
CA VAL A 105 4.36 5.09 4.14
C VAL A 105 4.01 6.56 4.40
N GLY A 106 4.47 7.46 3.54
CA GLY A 106 4.19 8.89 3.62
C GLY A 106 3.84 9.46 2.25
N ILE A 107 3.22 10.63 2.24
CA ILE A 107 2.93 11.41 1.04
C ILE A 107 3.87 12.62 0.97
N VAL A 108 4.48 12.84 -0.19
CA VAL A 108 5.36 13.99 -0.42
C VAL A 108 4.51 15.25 -0.57
N ILE A 109 4.84 16.29 0.19
CA ILE A 109 4.07 17.55 0.27
C ILE A 109 4.90 18.81 0.00
N GLY A 110 6.14 18.64 -0.48
CA GLY A 110 6.99 19.78 -0.83
C GLY A 110 8.13 19.39 -1.76
N GLU A 111 8.71 20.43 -2.36
CA GLU A 111 9.90 20.33 -3.20
C GLU A 111 11.18 20.05 -2.40
N ALA A 112 12.25 19.70 -3.13
CA ALA A 112 13.56 19.54 -2.54
C ALA A 112 14.09 20.88 -2.04
N TYR A 113 14.73 20.89 -0.88
CA TYR A 113 15.29 22.07 -0.24
C TYR A 113 16.62 21.73 0.47
N ILE A 114 17.42 22.74 0.80
CA ILE A 114 18.66 22.59 1.57
C ILE A 114 18.47 23.21 2.95
N GLU A 115 18.76 22.42 3.99
CA GLU A 115 18.87 22.88 5.37
C GLU A 115 20.09 22.24 6.03
N ASN A 116 21.14 23.02 6.23
CA ASN A 116 22.42 22.57 6.76
C ASN A 116 22.39 22.34 8.27
N ARG A 117 21.36 22.85 8.97
CA ARG A 117 21.17 22.57 10.39
C ARG A 117 20.90 21.07 10.61
N GLY A 118 21.76 20.42 11.39
CA GLY A 118 21.59 19.02 11.80
C GLY A 118 20.28 18.79 12.55
N LEU A 119 19.68 17.61 12.35
CA LEU A 119 18.48 17.19 13.06
C LEU A 119 18.84 16.20 14.15
N VAL A 120 18.45 16.50 15.39
CA VAL A 120 18.74 15.66 16.56
C VAL A 120 17.46 14.99 17.04
N VAL A 121 17.50 13.68 17.22
CA VAL A 121 16.45 12.92 17.90
C VAL A 121 17.01 12.38 19.21
N TYR A 122 16.34 12.71 20.30
CA TYR A 122 16.62 12.17 21.63
C TYR A 122 15.83 10.87 21.84
N TYR A 123 16.54 9.82 22.26
CA TYR A 123 15.97 8.52 22.61
C TYR A 123 15.86 8.35 24.13
N ASP A 124 16.79 8.96 24.87
CA ASP A 124 16.78 9.02 26.33
C ASP A 124 17.41 10.36 26.72
N VAL A 125 16.59 11.25 27.30
CA VAL A 125 17.02 12.61 27.68
C VAL A 125 17.92 12.56 28.92
N GLU A 126 17.61 11.67 29.87
CA GLU A 126 18.35 11.56 31.14
C GLU A 126 19.76 11.00 30.92
N LYS A 127 19.92 10.12 29.92
CA LYS A 127 21.22 9.52 29.56
C LYS A 127 21.93 10.20 28.39
N ASP A 128 21.43 11.34 27.92
CA ASP A 128 21.89 12.05 26.70
C ASP A 128 22.05 11.13 25.46
N LYS A 129 21.19 10.11 25.34
CA LYS A 129 21.20 9.20 24.21
C LYS A 129 20.51 9.86 23.04
N LYS A 130 21.29 10.49 22.16
CA LYS A 130 20.80 11.18 20.96
C LYS A 130 21.51 10.72 19.69
N VAL A 131 20.83 10.88 18.56
CA VAL A 131 21.41 10.68 17.23
C VAL A 131 21.18 11.95 16.43
N GLU A 132 22.25 12.46 15.82
CA GLU A 132 22.20 13.60 14.90
C GLU A 132 22.28 13.12 13.45
N MET A 133 21.46 13.73 12.59
CA MET A 133 21.46 13.54 11.15
C MET A 133 21.93 14.82 10.47
N GLY A 134 23.04 14.75 9.76
CA GLY A 134 23.64 15.87 9.02
C GLY A 134 23.21 15.98 7.55
N SER A 135 22.29 15.14 7.07
CA SER A 135 21.81 15.19 5.69
C SER A 135 21.07 16.51 5.41
N SER A 136 21.61 17.34 4.51
CA SER A 136 21.09 18.69 4.27
C SER A 136 20.07 18.76 3.13
N LEU A 137 20.13 17.84 2.16
CA LEU A 137 19.14 17.73 1.09
C LEU A 137 17.88 17.04 1.60
N ARG A 138 16.76 17.77 1.65
CA ARG A 138 15.52 17.33 2.30
C ARG A 138 14.29 17.57 1.42
N ARG A 139 13.20 16.85 1.72
CA ARG A 139 11.84 17.06 1.19
C ARG A 139 10.82 16.89 2.32
N LYS A 140 9.75 17.68 2.29
CA LYS A 140 8.65 17.59 3.28
C LYS A 140 7.75 16.40 2.94
N VAL A 141 7.41 15.60 3.95
CA VAL A 141 6.60 14.39 3.83
C VAL A 141 5.63 14.34 4.99
N LYS A 142 4.35 14.07 4.74
CA LYS A 142 3.42 13.69 5.81
C LYS A 142 3.42 12.18 5.96
N TRP A 143 3.81 11.69 7.12
CA TRP A 143 3.84 10.25 7.37
C TRP A 143 2.47 9.73 7.79
N GLY A 144 2.05 8.65 7.15
CA GLY A 144 0.85 7.91 7.49
C GLY A 144 1.18 6.69 8.35
N PRO A 145 0.57 5.52 8.06
CA PRO A 145 0.67 4.37 8.93
C PRO A 145 2.05 3.72 8.94
N ARG A 146 2.39 3.20 10.12
CA ARG A 146 3.56 2.36 10.37
C ARG A 146 3.17 0.89 10.24
N ILE A 147 3.80 0.19 9.29
CA ILE A 147 3.55 -1.23 9.02
C ILE A 147 4.69 -2.05 9.63
N SER A 148 4.37 -3.03 10.48
CA SER A 148 5.35 -4.01 10.96
C SER A 148 5.96 -4.77 9.79
N ARG A 149 7.27 -5.01 9.79
CA ARG A 149 7.93 -5.78 8.71
C ARG A 149 7.38 -7.18 8.56
N SER A 150 6.90 -7.80 9.63
CA SER A 150 6.25 -9.12 9.60
C SER A 150 4.93 -9.13 8.82
N MET A 151 4.28 -7.97 8.69
CA MET A 151 2.99 -7.81 8.01
C MET A 151 3.13 -7.37 6.55
N VAL A 152 4.37 -7.16 6.09
CA VAL A 152 4.67 -6.70 4.72
C VAL A 152 4.67 -7.91 3.78
N PRO A 153 3.87 -7.90 2.70
CA PRO A 153 3.83 -9.00 1.75
C PRO A 153 5.20 -9.30 1.15
N PHE A 154 5.47 -10.57 0.85
CA PHE A 154 6.78 -11.01 0.34
C PHE A 154 7.21 -10.27 -0.94
N GLY A 155 6.26 -9.99 -1.83
CA GLY A 155 6.52 -9.24 -3.06
C GLY A 155 7.05 -7.83 -2.79
N LEU A 156 6.51 -7.15 -1.78
CA LEU A 156 6.98 -5.82 -1.37
C LEU A 156 8.29 -5.93 -0.58
N SER A 157 8.38 -6.85 0.39
CA SER A 157 9.57 -7.01 1.24
C SER A 157 10.82 -7.39 0.42
N SER A 158 10.65 -8.15 -0.66
CA SER A 158 11.75 -8.50 -1.57
C SER A 158 12.29 -7.28 -2.33
N SER A 159 11.41 -6.40 -2.82
CA SER A 159 11.81 -5.15 -3.47
C SER A 159 12.56 -4.22 -2.50
N LEU A 160 12.19 -4.26 -1.22
CA LEU A 160 12.84 -3.54 -0.13
C LEU A 160 14.18 -4.16 0.32
N ARG A 161 14.73 -5.16 -0.39
CA ARG A 161 16.10 -5.63 -0.17
C ARG A 161 17.14 -4.90 -1.03
N ALA A 162 16.72 -4.09 -2.00
CA ALA A 162 17.64 -3.33 -2.83
C ALA A 162 18.50 -2.36 -1.98
N ASN A 163 19.82 -2.36 -2.20
CA ASN A 163 20.77 -1.54 -1.43
C ASN A 163 20.77 -0.05 -1.82
N GLN A 164 19.98 0.35 -2.83
CA GLN A 164 19.86 1.75 -3.22
C GLN A 164 19.08 2.54 -2.14
N THR A 165 19.54 3.76 -1.85
CA THR A 165 18.87 4.69 -0.94
C THR A 165 17.60 5.26 -1.55
N VAL A 166 17.64 5.62 -2.84
CA VAL A 166 16.49 6.17 -3.58
C VAL A 166 16.17 5.33 -4.82
N PHE A 167 14.99 4.72 -4.85
CA PHE A 167 14.52 3.95 -6.01
C PHE A 167 13.01 3.95 -6.14
N ASN A 168 12.55 3.72 -7.37
CA ASN A 168 11.13 3.63 -7.69
C ASN A 168 10.63 2.20 -7.52
N ILE A 169 9.41 2.04 -7.00
CA ILE A 169 8.75 0.76 -6.77
C ILE A 169 7.35 0.70 -7.40
N ASP A 170 7.11 1.43 -8.49
CA ASP A 170 5.80 1.46 -9.16
C ASP A 170 5.31 0.06 -9.52
N LYS A 171 6.22 -0.86 -9.87
CA LYS A 171 5.88 -2.27 -10.17
C LYS A 171 5.22 -3.01 -9.01
N HIS A 172 5.34 -2.50 -7.78
CA HIS A 172 4.80 -3.08 -6.56
C HIS A 172 3.64 -2.27 -5.97
N TRP A 173 3.05 -1.36 -6.74
CA TRP A 173 1.94 -0.51 -6.28
C TRP A 173 0.80 -1.35 -5.64
N GLU A 174 0.38 -2.44 -6.28
CA GLU A 174 -0.68 -3.34 -5.77
C GLU A 174 -0.37 -3.81 -4.34
N ALA A 175 0.88 -4.22 -4.09
CA ALA A 175 1.28 -4.74 -2.79
C ALA A 175 1.24 -3.64 -1.70
N ILE A 176 1.51 -2.39 -2.06
CA ILE A 176 1.41 -1.25 -1.13
C ILE A 176 -0.06 -1.06 -0.74
N TYR A 177 -0.98 -1.00 -1.72
CA TYR A 177 -2.41 -0.81 -1.43
C TYR A 177 -3.02 -1.99 -0.69
N HIS A 178 -2.71 -3.24 -1.08
CA HIS A 178 -3.18 -4.42 -0.35
C HIS A 178 -2.62 -4.53 1.08
N SER A 179 -1.53 -3.83 1.38
CA SER A 179 -1.01 -3.72 2.75
C SER A 179 -1.78 -2.71 3.60
N LEU A 180 -2.37 -1.69 2.96
CA LEU A 180 -2.97 -0.54 3.63
C LEU A 180 -4.49 -0.58 3.69
N TYR A 181 -5.13 -1.03 2.61
CA TYR A 181 -6.57 -0.93 2.41
C TYR A 181 -7.25 -2.30 2.38
N PRO A 182 -8.39 -2.48 3.07
CA PRO A 182 -9.22 -3.68 2.95
C PRO A 182 -9.84 -3.80 1.55
N ALA A 183 -10.18 -2.68 0.94
CA ALA A 183 -10.66 -2.60 -0.44
C ALA A 183 -10.28 -1.26 -1.06
N PHE A 184 -10.01 -1.24 -2.36
CA PHE A 184 -9.72 -0.04 -3.14
C PHE A 184 -10.12 -0.22 -4.62
N ILE A 185 -10.28 0.89 -5.34
CA ILE A 185 -10.60 0.90 -6.78
C ILE A 185 -9.43 1.47 -7.56
N LYS A 186 -9.18 0.93 -8.75
CA LYS A 186 -8.31 1.57 -9.75
C LYS A 186 -8.89 1.32 -11.15
N ASP A 187 -8.94 2.38 -11.96
CA ASP A 187 -9.47 2.43 -13.32
C ASP A 187 -10.98 2.08 -13.38
N ASP A 188 -11.37 0.82 -13.17
CA ASP A 188 -12.74 0.32 -12.96
C ASP A 188 -12.75 -1.07 -12.28
N ASP A 189 -11.63 -1.43 -11.66
CA ASP A 189 -11.41 -2.72 -11.04
C ASP A 189 -11.52 -2.58 -9.52
N LEU A 190 -12.28 -3.48 -8.89
CA LEU A 190 -12.36 -3.56 -7.44
C LEU A 190 -11.30 -4.54 -6.92
N TYR A 191 -10.50 -4.07 -5.97
CA TYR A 191 -9.48 -4.87 -5.30
C TYR A 191 -9.89 -5.13 -3.86
N LEU A 192 -9.82 -6.39 -3.42
CA LEU A 192 -10.07 -6.79 -2.03
C LEU A 192 -8.83 -7.44 -1.43
N SER A 193 -8.54 -7.08 -0.18
CA SER A 193 -7.36 -7.56 0.56
C SER A 193 -7.78 -8.48 1.68
N LEU A 194 -7.24 -9.70 1.68
CA LEU A 194 -7.39 -10.67 2.75
C LEU A 194 -6.01 -11.07 3.29
N LYS A 195 -5.93 -11.25 4.60
CA LYS A 195 -4.71 -11.64 5.32
C LYS A 195 -5.01 -12.90 6.11
N ILE A 196 -4.28 -13.97 5.83
CA ILE A 196 -4.30 -15.22 6.61
C ILE A 196 -3.30 -15.00 7.75
N ARG A 197 -3.75 -15.02 9.00
CA ARG A 197 -2.86 -14.78 10.16
C ARG A 197 -2.43 -16.04 10.88
N GLN A 198 -3.10 -17.16 10.61
CA GLN A 198 -2.76 -18.43 11.22
C GLN A 198 -1.28 -18.75 10.99
N GLU A 199 -0.56 -19.07 12.09
CA GLU A 199 0.87 -19.41 12.08
C GLU A 199 1.12 -20.93 11.91
N LYS A 200 0.08 -21.75 12.12
CA LYS A 200 0.12 -23.20 11.90
C LYS A 200 -0.10 -23.55 10.42
N GLY A 201 0.07 -24.82 10.07
CA GLY A 201 -0.24 -25.30 8.72
C GLY A 201 -1.66 -24.94 8.30
N ILE A 202 -1.79 -24.35 7.12
CA ILE A 202 -3.09 -23.95 6.56
C ILE A 202 -3.80 -25.17 6.00
N ASP A 203 -5.01 -25.42 6.49
CA ASP A 203 -5.83 -26.50 5.96
C ASP A 203 -6.37 -26.14 4.57
N ASN A 204 -6.26 -27.09 3.64
CA ASN A 204 -6.65 -26.86 2.25
C ASN A 204 -8.16 -26.61 2.11
N TYR A 205 -8.98 -27.21 2.97
CA TYR A 205 -10.43 -27.05 2.93
C TYR A 205 -10.83 -25.58 3.14
N SER A 206 -10.31 -24.93 4.18
CA SER A 206 -10.57 -23.52 4.48
C SER A 206 -10.15 -22.61 3.33
N VAL A 207 -9.01 -22.89 2.68
CA VAL A 207 -8.56 -22.14 1.50
C VAL A 207 -9.52 -22.32 0.32
N VAL A 208 -9.94 -23.55 0.04
CA VAL A 208 -10.89 -23.82 -1.05
C VAL A 208 -12.23 -23.13 -0.79
N GLN A 209 -12.73 -23.17 0.44
CA GLN A 209 -14.01 -22.55 0.79
C GLN A 209 -13.98 -21.02 0.66
N ILE A 210 -12.92 -20.35 1.13
CA ILE A 210 -12.85 -18.89 0.99
C ILE A 210 -12.74 -18.46 -0.47
N LEU A 211 -11.96 -19.17 -1.29
CA LEU A 211 -11.85 -18.87 -2.73
C LEU A 211 -13.15 -19.17 -3.48
N ALA A 212 -13.82 -20.27 -3.14
CA ALA A 212 -15.14 -20.59 -3.69
C ALA A 212 -16.16 -19.50 -3.32
N PHE A 213 -16.20 -19.09 -2.05
CA PHE A 213 -17.12 -18.05 -1.60
C PHE A 213 -16.88 -16.70 -2.28
N LEU A 214 -15.64 -16.33 -2.58
CA LEU A 214 -15.36 -15.11 -3.35
C LEU A 214 -15.92 -15.16 -4.78
N ASN A 215 -15.89 -16.32 -5.43
CA ASN A 215 -16.58 -16.52 -6.72
C ASN A 215 -18.10 -16.42 -6.56
N GLU A 216 -18.66 -16.91 -5.46
CA GLU A 216 -20.09 -16.79 -5.19
C GLU A 216 -20.49 -15.34 -4.97
N ILE A 217 -19.68 -14.56 -4.25
CA ILE A 217 -19.89 -13.11 -4.10
C ILE A 217 -19.91 -12.43 -5.48
N GLU A 218 -19.05 -12.84 -6.42
CA GLU A 218 -19.08 -12.35 -7.80
C GLU A 218 -20.43 -12.59 -8.49
N VAL A 219 -20.91 -13.84 -8.45
CA VAL A 219 -22.18 -14.22 -9.07
C VAL A 219 -23.35 -13.49 -8.42
N ILE A 220 -23.37 -13.42 -7.08
CA ILE A 220 -24.39 -12.70 -6.32
C ILE A 220 -24.44 -11.24 -6.76
N ALA A 221 -23.30 -10.56 -6.77
CA ALA A 221 -23.24 -9.17 -7.19
C ALA A 221 -23.75 -8.97 -8.63
N LYS A 222 -23.32 -9.81 -9.58
CA LYS A 222 -23.71 -9.67 -10.99
C LYS A 222 -25.20 -9.90 -11.22
N GLU A 223 -25.80 -10.88 -10.52
CA GLU A 223 -27.14 -11.37 -10.83
C GLU A 223 -28.25 -10.97 -9.83
N ILE A 224 -27.91 -10.26 -8.75
CA ILE A 224 -28.90 -9.85 -7.73
C ILE A 224 -30.05 -9.03 -8.33
N ASP A 225 -29.78 -8.14 -9.29
CA ASP A 225 -30.82 -7.33 -9.94
C ASP A 225 -31.61 -8.12 -11.01
N GLY A 226 -31.26 -9.39 -11.24
CA GLY A 226 -31.75 -10.20 -12.35
C GLY A 226 -32.12 -11.62 -11.93
N LYS A 227 -31.35 -12.60 -12.41
CA LYS A 227 -31.73 -14.03 -12.40
C LYS A 227 -31.75 -14.69 -11.02
N LEU A 228 -31.19 -14.06 -9.98
CA LEU A 228 -31.06 -14.64 -8.65
C LEU A 228 -32.36 -14.60 -7.85
N VAL A 229 -33.34 -15.40 -8.25
CA VAL A 229 -34.53 -15.68 -7.43
C VAL A 229 -34.18 -16.80 -6.42
N GLU A 230 -34.90 -16.83 -5.29
CA GLU A 230 -34.77 -17.83 -4.22
C GLU A 230 -34.59 -19.26 -4.78
N ASN A 231 -33.66 -20.03 -4.20
CA ASN A 231 -33.32 -21.41 -4.59
C ASN A 231 -32.76 -21.64 -6.00
N ARG A 232 -32.37 -20.59 -6.75
CA ARG A 232 -31.73 -20.73 -8.08
C ARG A 232 -30.22 -20.50 -8.11
N PHE A 233 -29.60 -20.18 -6.98
CA PHE A 233 -28.17 -19.84 -6.92
C PHE A 233 -27.29 -20.92 -7.58
N GLU A 234 -27.46 -22.19 -7.21
CA GLU A 234 -26.66 -23.30 -7.74
C GLU A 234 -26.77 -23.51 -9.26
N ALA A 235 -27.93 -23.20 -9.84
CA ALA A 235 -28.11 -23.28 -11.29
C ALA A 235 -27.37 -22.13 -12.00
N VAL A 236 -27.51 -20.91 -11.47
CA VAL A 236 -26.85 -19.72 -12.00
C VAL A 236 -25.33 -19.82 -11.84
N PHE A 237 -24.84 -20.25 -10.68
CA PHE A 237 -23.42 -20.43 -10.44
C PHE A 237 -22.80 -21.45 -11.41
N ARG A 238 -23.48 -22.58 -11.66
CA ARG A 238 -23.05 -23.57 -12.66
C ARG A 238 -23.05 -23.02 -14.09
N GLU A 239 -24.05 -22.22 -14.47
CA GLU A 239 -24.07 -21.52 -15.75
C GLU A 239 -22.83 -20.63 -15.91
N TYR A 240 -22.47 -19.88 -14.85
CA TYR A 240 -21.29 -19.03 -14.83
C TYR A 240 -19.99 -19.81 -14.98
N ALA A 241 -19.83 -20.89 -14.21
CA ALA A 241 -18.64 -21.73 -14.23
C ALA A 241 -18.46 -22.42 -15.59
N ASN A 242 -19.52 -23.03 -16.14
CA ASN A 242 -19.45 -23.80 -17.38
C ASN A 242 -19.21 -22.92 -18.62
N ASN A 243 -19.70 -21.68 -18.59
CA ASN A 243 -19.56 -20.74 -19.70
C ASN A 243 -18.34 -19.80 -19.54
N GLY A 244 -17.52 -19.97 -18.50
CA GLY A 244 -16.35 -19.13 -18.27
C GLY A 244 -16.67 -17.66 -17.98
N LEU A 245 -17.78 -17.38 -17.28
CA LEU A 245 -18.27 -16.03 -16.98
C LEU A 245 -17.76 -15.47 -15.64
N LEU A 246 -17.05 -16.28 -14.86
CA LEU A 246 -16.34 -15.85 -13.66
C LEU A 246 -15.09 -15.06 -14.07
N THR A 247 -14.98 -13.84 -13.55
CA THR A 247 -13.94 -12.88 -13.93
C THR A 247 -13.02 -12.52 -12.77
N LEU A 248 -13.35 -12.94 -11.55
CA LEU A 248 -12.48 -12.80 -10.38
C LEU A 248 -11.10 -13.42 -10.67
N THR A 249 -10.05 -12.67 -10.34
CA THR A 249 -8.68 -13.18 -10.34
C THR A 249 -8.08 -13.05 -8.95
N THR A 250 -7.26 -14.02 -8.56
CA THR A 250 -6.66 -14.07 -7.22
C THR A 250 -5.15 -14.24 -7.32
N LYS A 251 -4.41 -13.42 -6.56
CA LYS A 251 -2.99 -13.65 -6.23
C LYS A 251 -2.92 -14.06 -4.77
N ALA A 252 -2.43 -15.26 -4.49
CA ALA A 252 -2.39 -15.78 -3.13
C ALA A 252 -1.00 -16.28 -2.73
N GLN A 253 -0.66 -16.04 -1.47
CA GLN A 253 0.51 -16.55 -0.77
C GLN A 253 -0.01 -17.32 0.45
N PHE A 254 -0.14 -18.64 0.33
CA PHE A 254 -0.65 -19.52 1.38
C PHE A 254 0.43 -19.89 2.41
N TYR A 255 1.30 -18.94 2.74
CA TYR A 255 2.19 -19.08 3.89
C TYR A 255 1.42 -18.79 5.18
N SER A 256 2.00 -19.20 6.30
CA SER A 256 1.49 -18.96 7.65
C SER A 256 2.42 -17.95 8.34
N PRO A 257 2.13 -16.63 8.36
CA PRO A 257 0.98 -15.93 7.78
C PRO A 257 1.12 -15.62 6.28
N GLY A 258 0.01 -15.24 5.64
CA GLY A 258 -0.13 -15.15 4.19
C GLY A 258 -1.08 -14.05 3.69
N ASP A 259 -1.08 -13.87 2.37
CA ASP A 259 -1.76 -12.79 1.66
C ASP A 259 -2.68 -13.37 0.58
N VAL A 260 -3.93 -12.92 0.52
CA VAL A 260 -4.87 -13.27 -0.57
C VAL A 260 -5.45 -11.99 -1.15
N TRP A 261 -5.07 -11.68 -2.38
CA TRP A 261 -5.45 -10.47 -3.09
C TRP A 261 -6.38 -10.81 -4.23
N ASN A 262 -7.53 -10.16 -4.24
CA ASN A 262 -8.58 -10.42 -5.19
C ASN A 262 -8.82 -9.20 -6.05
N LYS A 263 -9.00 -9.41 -7.35
CA LYS A 263 -9.33 -8.38 -8.32
C LYS A 263 -10.58 -8.80 -9.08
N PHE A 264 -11.60 -7.93 -9.04
CA PHE A 264 -12.82 -8.06 -9.80
C PHE A 264 -12.80 -7.02 -10.94
N PRO A 265 -12.59 -7.45 -12.19
CA PRO A 265 -12.35 -6.52 -13.28
C PRO A 265 -13.63 -5.90 -13.85
N SER A 266 -13.53 -4.65 -14.31
CA SER A 266 -14.52 -3.98 -15.16
C SER A 266 -15.96 -4.01 -14.62
N LEU A 267 -16.13 -3.69 -13.33
CA LEU A 267 -17.45 -3.73 -12.69
C LEU A 267 -18.12 -2.36 -12.65
N LYS A 268 -19.44 -2.34 -12.86
CA LYS A 268 -20.24 -1.14 -12.57
C LYS A 268 -20.19 -0.85 -11.07
N ARG A 269 -20.16 0.44 -10.70
CA ARG A 269 -20.10 0.90 -9.30
C ARG A 269 -21.16 0.27 -8.39
N VAL A 270 -22.40 0.13 -8.88
CA VAL A 270 -23.48 -0.55 -8.16
C VAL A 270 -23.12 -2.00 -7.79
N LYS A 271 -22.50 -2.74 -8.74
CA LYS A 271 -22.07 -4.12 -8.54
C LYS A 271 -20.91 -4.22 -7.54
N MET A 272 -20.00 -3.24 -7.53
CA MET A 272 -18.93 -3.15 -6.53
C MET A 272 -19.50 -2.99 -5.11
N ARG A 273 -20.59 -2.23 -4.93
CA ARG A 273 -21.27 -2.10 -3.63
C ARG A 273 -21.75 -3.46 -3.13
N TYR A 274 -22.36 -4.27 -3.99
CA TYR A 274 -22.84 -5.60 -3.62
C TYR A 274 -21.71 -6.56 -3.24
N LEU A 275 -20.57 -6.51 -3.95
CA LEU A 275 -19.37 -7.27 -3.59
C LEU A 275 -18.85 -6.87 -2.21
N LEU A 276 -18.82 -5.57 -1.93
CA LEU A 276 -18.33 -5.03 -0.66
C LEU A 276 -19.24 -5.43 0.50
N VAL A 277 -20.55 -5.61 0.27
CA VAL A 277 -21.47 -6.23 1.25
C VAL A 277 -21.03 -7.65 1.56
N GLY A 278 -20.87 -8.51 0.56
CA GLY A 278 -20.46 -9.90 0.76
C GLY A 278 -19.09 -10.03 1.43
N TYR A 279 -18.13 -9.17 1.04
CA TYR A 279 -16.83 -9.07 1.68
C TYR A 279 -16.92 -8.64 3.16
N ALA A 280 -17.75 -7.64 3.48
CA ALA A 280 -17.96 -7.21 4.88
C ALA A 280 -18.57 -8.31 5.75
N MET A 281 -19.44 -9.15 5.17
CA MET A 281 -20.08 -10.25 5.88
C MET A 281 -19.11 -11.36 6.29
N LEU A 282 -17.95 -11.49 5.64
CA LEU A 282 -16.86 -12.37 6.10
C LEU A 282 -16.41 -12.04 7.52
N PHE A 283 -16.49 -10.78 7.92
CA PHE A 283 -15.95 -10.26 9.17
C PHE A 283 -17.04 -9.92 10.19
N GLY A 284 -18.19 -10.61 10.13
CA GLY A 284 -19.23 -10.44 11.14
C GLY A 284 -20.00 -9.12 11.03
N ASN A 285 -20.07 -8.53 9.83
CA ASN A 285 -20.87 -7.34 9.54
C ASN A 285 -20.37 -6.05 10.21
N ASP A 286 -19.04 -5.91 10.39
CA ASP A 286 -18.41 -4.62 10.62
C ASP A 286 -18.91 -3.66 9.53
N GLN A 287 -19.86 -2.80 9.89
CA GLN A 287 -20.56 -1.97 8.93
C GLN A 287 -19.54 -1.09 8.21
N ILE A 288 -19.24 -1.41 6.96
CA ILE A 288 -18.45 -0.53 6.10
C ILE A 288 -19.33 0.66 5.69
N GLY A 289 -19.75 1.50 6.65
CA GLY A 289 -20.58 2.69 6.43
C GLY A 289 -21.65 2.49 5.34
N MET A 290 -22.43 1.40 5.47
CA MET A 290 -23.38 0.93 4.45
C MET A 290 -24.77 1.52 4.62
N ASP A 291 -25.01 2.24 5.71
CA ASP A 291 -26.27 2.94 5.93
C ASP A 291 -26.45 4.06 4.89
N GLY A 292 -27.59 4.02 4.19
CA GLY A 292 -27.99 4.98 3.16
C GLY A 292 -27.43 4.73 1.74
N VAL A 293 -26.64 3.67 1.52
CA VAL A 293 -25.97 3.40 0.23
C VAL A 293 -26.76 2.47 -0.69
N LEU A 294 -27.52 1.56 -0.10
CA LEU A 294 -28.39 0.60 -0.78
C LEU A 294 -29.81 0.79 -0.24
N ASP A 295 -30.81 0.60 -1.09
CA ASP A 295 -32.18 0.52 -0.63
C ASP A 295 -32.36 -0.70 0.30
N LEU A 296 -33.33 -0.62 1.19
CA LEU A 296 -33.54 -1.62 2.24
C LEU A 296 -33.84 -3.00 1.65
N GLU A 297 -34.64 -3.06 0.59
CA GLU A 297 -35.04 -4.33 -0.04
C GLU A 297 -33.84 -5.06 -0.63
N THR A 298 -33.02 -4.38 -1.42
CA THR A 298 -31.78 -4.93 -1.99
C THR A 298 -30.81 -5.36 -0.91
N ARG A 299 -30.66 -4.58 0.17
CA ARG A 299 -29.80 -4.93 1.31
C ARG A 299 -30.28 -6.21 2.01
N HIS A 300 -31.58 -6.32 2.29
CA HIS A 300 -32.16 -7.50 2.92
C HIS A 300 -31.96 -8.76 2.05
N ARG A 301 -32.18 -8.63 0.74
CA ARG A 301 -32.02 -9.74 -0.21
C ARG A 301 -30.55 -10.18 -0.35
N LEU A 302 -29.61 -9.24 -0.41
CA LEU A 302 -28.18 -9.58 -0.39
C LEU A 302 -27.81 -10.30 0.90
N TRP A 303 -28.26 -9.78 2.04
CA TRP A 303 -27.99 -10.38 3.34
C TRP A 303 -28.54 -11.79 3.45
N SER A 304 -29.78 -12.05 3.01
CA SER A 304 -30.36 -13.40 3.10
C SER A 304 -29.55 -14.40 2.28
N ILE A 305 -29.23 -14.06 1.02
CA ILE A 305 -28.46 -14.95 0.13
C ILE A 305 -27.05 -15.17 0.70
N PHE A 306 -26.36 -14.10 1.12
CA PHE A 306 -25.01 -14.27 1.68
C PHE A 306 -24.99 -15.06 2.98
N LEU A 307 -25.98 -14.92 3.86
CA LEU A 307 -26.07 -15.72 5.08
C LEU A 307 -26.24 -17.21 4.77
N GLU A 308 -27.11 -17.55 3.84
CA GLU A 308 -27.28 -18.93 3.35
C GLU A 308 -25.94 -19.49 2.85
N ARG A 309 -25.25 -18.76 1.97
CA ARG A 309 -23.94 -19.19 1.43
C ARG A 309 -22.85 -19.30 2.49
N ILE A 310 -22.87 -18.42 3.49
CA ILE A 310 -21.92 -18.45 4.62
C ILE A 310 -22.14 -19.70 5.47
N GLU A 311 -23.40 -20.10 5.69
CA GLU A 311 -23.75 -21.29 6.44
C GLU A 311 -23.40 -22.57 5.68
N GLU A 312 -23.77 -22.66 4.40
CA GLU A 312 -23.51 -23.83 3.55
C GLU A 312 -22.01 -24.15 3.37
N LYS A 313 -21.14 -23.15 3.48
CA LYS A 313 -19.68 -23.31 3.31
C LYS A 313 -18.89 -23.25 4.62
N ASP A 314 -19.57 -23.23 5.76
CA ASP A 314 -18.93 -23.07 7.08
C ASP A 314 -18.00 -21.85 7.17
N ILE A 315 -18.33 -20.74 6.50
CA ILE A 315 -17.41 -19.61 6.32
C ILE A 315 -16.99 -18.99 7.65
N LYS A 316 -17.86 -19.01 8.66
CA LYS A 316 -17.52 -18.56 10.02
C LYS A 316 -16.36 -19.38 10.61
N GLN A 317 -16.40 -20.70 10.43
CA GLN A 317 -15.34 -21.59 10.90
C GLN A 317 -14.06 -21.40 10.06
N VAL A 318 -14.19 -21.24 8.74
CA VAL A 318 -13.08 -20.95 7.82
C VAL A 318 -12.34 -19.66 8.21
N VAL A 319 -13.09 -18.59 8.50
CA VAL A 319 -12.54 -17.30 8.96
C VAL A 319 -11.78 -17.48 10.27
N SER A 320 -12.34 -18.26 11.21
CA SER A 320 -11.67 -18.57 12.48
C SER A 320 -10.40 -19.41 12.27
N ASN A 321 -10.45 -20.46 11.44
CA ASN A 321 -9.34 -21.38 11.21
C ASN A 321 -8.15 -20.66 10.54
N LEU A 322 -8.43 -19.83 9.53
CA LEU A 322 -7.38 -19.08 8.85
C LEU A 322 -6.90 -17.84 9.62
N GLU A 323 -7.56 -17.53 10.75
CA GLU A 323 -7.47 -16.24 11.44
C GLU A 323 -7.58 -15.10 10.40
N LEU A 324 -8.56 -15.23 9.51
CA LEU A 324 -8.70 -14.36 8.35
C LEU A 324 -8.98 -12.94 8.84
N SER A 325 -8.34 -11.99 8.20
CA SER A 325 -8.46 -10.59 8.55
C SER A 325 -8.27 -9.70 7.34
N LYS A 326 -8.45 -8.39 7.56
CA LYS A 326 -8.21 -7.34 6.58
C LYS A 326 -7.14 -6.36 7.10
N PRO A 327 -6.48 -5.59 6.22
CA PRO A 327 -5.71 -4.43 6.62
C PRO A 327 -6.53 -3.46 7.47
N VAL A 328 -5.96 -2.97 8.56
CA VAL A 328 -6.56 -1.99 9.47
C VAL A 328 -5.51 -0.92 9.75
N TYR A 329 -5.44 0.08 8.87
CA TYR A 329 -4.55 1.21 9.02
C TYR A 329 -5.35 2.50 8.79
N ASP A 330 -5.02 3.54 9.55
CA ASP A 330 -5.51 4.89 9.24
C ASP A 330 -4.67 5.48 8.11
N THR A 331 -5.28 5.62 6.95
CA THR A 331 -4.66 6.15 5.74
C THR A 331 -5.00 7.61 5.48
N SER A 332 -5.80 8.26 6.33
CA SER A 332 -6.30 9.63 6.11
C SER A 332 -5.20 10.64 5.75
N THR A 333 -4.03 10.54 6.40
CA THR A 333 -2.86 11.37 6.11
C THR A 333 -2.32 11.21 4.69
N LEU A 334 -2.37 10.00 4.14
CA LEU A 334 -1.89 9.70 2.78
C LEU A 334 -2.80 10.23 1.69
N GLU A 335 -4.01 10.62 2.05
CA GLU A 335 -5.09 11.03 1.15
C GLU A 335 -5.25 12.56 1.12
N TYR A 336 -4.26 13.28 1.65
CA TYR A 336 -4.26 14.74 1.83
C TYR A 336 -4.62 15.56 0.58
N LYS A 337 -4.46 15.01 -0.64
CA LYS A 337 -4.87 15.64 -1.91
C LYS A 337 -5.79 14.75 -2.76
N ASP A 338 -6.21 13.61 -2.23
CA ASP A 338 -6.96 12.61 -2.99
C ASP A 338 -8.46 12.82 -2.83
N LYS A 339 -9.19 12.70 -3.93
CA LYS A 339 -10.65 12.73 -3.89
C LYS A 339 -11.15 11.38 -3.37
N ARG A 340 -11.86 11.36 -2.24
CA ARG A 340 -12.72 10.22 -1.87
C ARG A 340 -14.04 10.37 -2.62
N GLN A 341 -14.37 9.43 -3.50
CA GLN A 341 -15.72 9.38 -4.07
C GLN A 341 -16.66 8.60 -3.14
N GLU A 342 -17.91 9.06 -3.07
CA GLU A 342 -18.97 8.29 -2.45
C GLU A 342 -19.36 7.18 -3.42
N LEU A 343 -19.19 5.94 -2.97
CA LEU A 343 -19.42 4.78 -3.81
C LEU A 343 -20.89 4.55 -4.02
#